data_AF-A0A962BPP2-F1
#
_entry.id   AF-A0A962BPP2-F1
#
_cell.length_a   1.000
_cell.length_b   1.000
_cell.length_c   1.000
_cell.angle_alpha   90.00
_cell.angle_beta   90.00
_cell.angle_gamma   90.00
#
_symmetry.space_group_name_H-M   'P 1'
#
loop_
_entity.id
_entity.type
_entity.pdbx_description
1 polymer ?
#
loop_
_entity_poly.entity_id
_entity_poly.type
_entity_poly.pdbx_seq_one_letter_code
_entity_poly.pdbx_strand_id
1 'polypeptide(L)' 'MEFHVQLSPRTVPLEAIEERLLAQDPAALLDMDPLNPILRIATLLESPALHALLCDAGLTVSRADIRQLPSICCGGCSG' A
#
# COMPACT_ATOMS: atom_id res chain seq x y z
N MET A 1 2.31 8.69 3.28
CA MET A 1 2.11 7.64 4.30
C MET A 1 2.50 6.31 3.70
N GLU A 2 3.06 5.38 4.48
CA GLU A 2 3.39 4.02 4.01
C GLU A 2 2.38 3.01 4.57
N PHE A 3 1.89 2.13 3.72
CA PHE A 3 0.94 1.08 4.05
C PHE A 3 1.49 -0.27 3.61
N HIS A 4 1.40 -1.25 4.48
CA HIS A 4 1.68 -2.64 4.19
C HIS A 4 0.36 -3.39 4.10
N VAL A 5 0.10 -4.00 2.95
CA VAL A 5 -1.12 -4.74 2.66
C VAL A 5 -0.78 -6.20 2.55
N GLN A 6 -1.31 -7.03 3.46
CA GLN A 6 -1.15 -8.48 3.38
C GLN A 6 -1.95 -9.02 2.20
N LEU A 7 -1.27 -9.70 1.29
CA LEU A 7 -1.85 -10.32 0.11
C LEU A 7 -2.17 -11.80 0.37
N SER A 8 -3.28 -12.25 -0.21
CA SER A 8 -3.56 -13.69 -0.36
C SER A 8 -2.85 -14.23 -1.61
N PRO A 9 -2.59 -15.55 -1.73
CA PRO A 9 -1.89 -16.16 -2.87
C PRO A 9 -2.67 -16.16 -4.20
N ARG A 10 -3.52 -15.15 -4.44
CA ARG A 10 -4.23 -14.92 -5.70
C ARG A 10 -3.48 -13.90 -6.55
N THR A 11 -3.76 -13.92 -7.85
CA THR A 11 -3.28 -12.91 -8.81
C THR A 11 -3.69 -11.51 -8.34
N VAL A 12 -2.71 -10.65 -8.09
CA VAL A 12 -2.91 -9.26 -7.72
C VAL A 12 -2.85 -8.40 -8.98
N PRO A 13 -3.87 -7.59 -9.29
CA PRO A 13 -3.88 -6.72 -10.47
C PRO A 13 -3.02 -5.47 -10.24
N LEU A 14 -1.70 -5.65 -10.12
CA LEU A 14 -0.76 -4.59 -9.74
C LEU A 14 -0.82 -3.38 -10.68
N GLU A 15 -0.84 -3.61 -11.99
CA GLU A 15 -0.92 -2.54 -13.00
C GLU A 15 -2.19 -1.68 -12.79
N ALA A 16 -3.35 -2.31 -12.60
CA ALA A 16 -4.60 -1.59 -12.38
C ALA A 16 -4.60 -0.81 -11.06
N ILE A 17 -3.97 -1.36 -10.00
CA ILE A 17 -3.82 -0.66 -8.72
C ILE A 17 -2.89 0.55 -8.89
N GLU A 18 -1.75 0.38 -9.56
CA GLU A 18 -0.76 1.42 -9.79
C GLU A 18 -1.33 2.59 -10.61
N GLU A 19 -2.00 2.31 -11.73
CA GLU A 19 -2.60 3.38 -12.56
C GLU A 19 -3.61 4.21 -11.77
N ARG A 20 -4.44 3.56 -10.94
CA ARG A 20 -5.44 4.23 -10.11
C ARG A 20 -4.80 5.04 -8.97
N LEU A 21 -3.73 4.50 -8.37
CA LEU A 21 -2.95 5.22 -7.36
C LEU A 21 -2.32 6.47 -7.96
N LEU A 22 -1.63 6.35 -9.10
CA LEU A 22 -0.97 7.47 -9.78
C LEU A 22 -1.96 8.54 -10.24
N ALA A 23 -3.19 8.16 -10.59
CA ALA A 23 -4.26 9.10 -10.93
C ALA A 23 -4.71 9.97 -9.74
N GLN A 24 -4.57 9.50 -8.50
CA GLN A 24 -4.92 10.24 -7.28
C GLN A 24 -3.70 10.91 -6.64
N ASP A 25 -2.55 10.24 -6.69
CA ASP A 25 -1.29 10.66 -6.11
C ASP A 25 -0.15 10.33 -7.08
N PRO A 26 0.32 11.31 -7.87
CA PRO A 26 1.35 11.07 -8.88
C PRO A 26 2.72 10.71 -8.28
N ALA A 27 2.90 10.88 -6.97
CA ALA A 27 4.09 10.48 -6.24
C ALA A 27 3.91 9.13 -5.53
N ALA A 28 2.81 8.42 -5.77
CA ALA A 28 2.56 7.13 -5.16
C ALA A 28 3.59 6.09 -5.63
N LEU A 29 4.02 5.24 -4.70
CA LEU A 29 4.91 4.12 -4.98
C LEU A 29 4.22 2.81 -4.59
N LEU A 30 4.38 1.81 -5.43
CA LEU A 30 3.89 0.46 -5.23
C LEU A 30 5.07 -0.51 -5.31
N ASP A 31 5.28 -1.32 -4.27
CA ASP A 31 6.37 -2.30 -4.20
C ASP A 31 5.84 -3.62 -3.66
N MET A 32 6.13 -4.72 -4.36
CA MET A 32 5.77 -6.06 -3.92
C MET A 32 6.98 -6.72 -3.28
N ASP A 33 6.82 -7.18 -2.03
CA ASP A 33 7.89 -7.90 -1.35
C ASP A 33 8.16 -9.25 -2.06
N PRO A 34 9.40 -9.53 -2.49
CA PRO A 34 9.71 -10.75 -3.23
C PRO A 34 9.77 -12.01 -2.36
N LEU A 35 9.78 -11.85 -1.02
CA LEU A 35 9.92 -12.95 -0.06
C LEU A 35 8.62 -13.21 0.72
N ASN A 36 7.75 -12.20 0.81
CA ASN A 36 6.51 -12.23 1.58
C ASN A 36 5.35 -11.76 0.70
N PRO A 37 4.12 -12.25 0.93
CA PRO A 37 2.95 -11.75 0.21
C PRO A 37 2.51 -10.40 0.79
N ILE A 38 3.38 -9.38 0.71
CA ILE A 38 3.14 -8.03 1.24
C ILE A 38 3.26 -7.04 0.08
N LEU A 39 2.22 -6.23 -0.09
CA LEU A 39 2.23 -5.08 -0.98
C LEU A 39 2.47 -3.81 -0.17
N ARG A 40 3.54 -3.11 -0.48
CA ARG A 40 3.95 -1.87 0.15
C ARG A 40 3.49 -0.72 -0.74
N ILE A 41 2.75 0.21 -0.14
CA ILE A 41 2.15 1.33 -0.85
C ILE A 41 2.54 2.61 -0.11
N ALA A 42 3.31 3.47 -0.76
CA ALA A 42 3.55 4.82 -0.28
C ALA A 42 2.59 5.76 -1.02
N THR A 43 1.71 6.45 -0.31
CA THR A 43 0.77 7.40 -0.92
C THR A 43 0.36 8.51 0.04
N LEU A 44 -0.13 9.62 -0.50
CA LEU A 44 -0.82 10.69 0.22
C LEU A 44 -2.23 10.30 0.67
N LEU A 45 -2.81 9.22 0.12
CA LEU A 45 -4.13 8.74 0.53
C LEU A 45 -4.15 8.22 1.97
N GLU A 46 -5.28 8.43 2.63
CA GLU A 46 -5.58 7.88 3.94
C GLU A 46 -6.09 6.42 3.84
N SER A 47 -5.93 5.66 4.93
CA SER A 47 -6.31 4.23 5.02
C SER A 47 -7.70 3.89 4.44
N PRO A 48 -8.80 4.62 4.73
CA PRO A 48 -10.10 4.30 4.16
C PRO A 48 -10.20 4.57 2.65
N ALA A 49 -9.54 5.61 2.14
CA ALA A 49 -9.50 5.92 0.72
C ALA A 49 -8.65 4.89 -0.05
N LEU A 50 -7.51 4.49 0.51
CA LEU A 50 -6.68 3.41 -0.03
C LEU A 50 -7.44 2.09 -0.08
N HIS A 51 -8.16 1.72 1.00
CA HIS A 51 -8.98 0.50 1.02
C HIS A 51 -10.04 0.47 -0.09
N ALA A 52 -10.74 1.59 -0.29
CA ALA A 52 -11.74 1.71 -1.34
C ALA A 52 -11.11 1.57 -2.74
N LEU A 53 -9.96 2.21 -2.98
CA LEU A 53 -9.23 2.12 -4.25
C LEU A 53 -8.79 0.69 -4.54
N LEU A 54 -8.22 -0.01 -3.56
CA LEU A 54 -7.79 -1.41 -3.71
C LEU A 54 -8.98 -2.32 -4.06
N CYS A 55 -10.12 -2.14 -3.39
CA CYS A 55 -11.32 -2.90 -3.69
C CYS A 55 -11.85 -2.62 -5.12
N ASP A 56 -11.84 -1.35 -5.55
CA ASP A 56 -12.29 -0.94 -6.89
C ASP A 56 -11.33 -1.41 -8.00
N ALA A 57 -10.04 -1.55 -7.68
CA ALA A 57 -9.04 -2.16 -8.56
C ALA A 57 -9.15 -3.70 -8.64
N GLY A 58 -10.07 -4.31 -7.89
CA GLY A 58 -10.30 -5.76 -7.88
C GLY A 58 -9.50 -6.53 -6.83
N LEU A 59 -8.77 -5.85 -5.93
CA LEU A 59 -8.10 -6.48 -4.80
C LEU A 59 -9.05 -6.60 -3.61
N THR A 60 -9.51 -7.81 -3.32
CA THR A 60 -10.31 -8.08 -2.13
C THR A 60 -9.40 -8.23 -0.91
N VAL A 61 -9.30 -7.16 -0.11
CA VAL A 61 -8.49 -7.13 1.12
C VAL A 61 -9.31 -6.59 2.30
N SER A 62 -9.11 -7.16 3.49
CA SER A 62 -9.75 -6.65 4.69
C SER A 62 -9.02 -5.42 5.20
N ARG A 63 -9.73 -4.52 5.89
CA ARG A 63 -9.10 -3.38 6.56
C ARG A 63 -8.07 -3.81 7.62
N ALA A 64 -8.25 -4.99 8.20
CA ALA A 64 -7.30 -5.56 9.16
C ALA A 64 -5.96 -5.95 8.53
N ASP A 65 -5.95 -6.22 7.22
CA ASP A 65 -4.76 -6.58 6.45
C ASP A 65 -4.00 -5.35 5.94
N ILE A 66 -4.59 -4.16 6.06
CA ILE A 66 -3.96 -2.88 5.72
C ILE A 66 -3.38 -2.29 7.00
N ARG A 67 -2.05 -2.35 7.12
CA ARG A 67 -1.32 -1.75 8.23
C ARG A 67 -0.63 -0.48 7.75
N GLN A 68 -1.07 0.66 8.28
CA GLN A 68 -0.32 1.89 8.12
C GLN A 68 0.93 1.81 9.00
N LEU A 69 2.10 1.95 8.38
CA LEU A 69 3.33 2.06 9.15
C LEU A 69 3.46 3.49 9.69
N PRO A 70 3.84 3.65 10.97
CA PRO A 70 4.23 4.95 11.47
C PRO A 70 5.42 5.41 10.62
N SER A 71 5.40 6.68 10.18
CA SER A 71 6.56 7.30 9.56
C SER A 71 7.65 7.41 10.61
N ILE A 72 8.41 6.34 10.82
CA ILE A 72 9.53 6.37 11.74
C ILE A 72 10.65 7.12 11.01
N CYS A 73 10.62 8.45 11.10
CA CYS A 73 11.86 9.21 11.10
C CYS A 73 12.62 8.75 12.35
N CYS A 74 13.39 7.66 12.22
CA CYS A 74 14.47 7.37 13.15
C CYS A 74 15.55 8.44 12.95
N GLY A 75 15.30 9.63 13.49
CA GLY A 75 16.34 10.50 14.02
C GLY A 75 17.01 9.79 15.18
N GLY A 76 17.72 8.69 14.91
CA GLY A 76 18.73 8.11 15.78
C GLY A 76 20.03 8.90 15.66
N CYS A 77 19.94 10.24 15.70
CA CYS A 77 21.10 11.07 16.04
C CYS A 77 21.19 11.05 17.57
N SER A 78 21.89 10.08 18.12
CA SER A 78 22.36 10.14 19.50
C SER A 78 23.71 9.43 19.56
N GLY A 79 24.76 10.25 19.51
CA GLY A 79 26.06 10.07 20.18
C GLY A 79 26.84 8.81 19.88
#